data_AF-A0A0K2YHI2-F1
#
_entry.id   AF-A0A0K2YHI2-F1
#
_cell.length_a   1.000
_cell.length_b   1.000
_cell.length_c   1.000
_cell.angle_alpha   90.00
_cell.angle_beta   90.00
_cell.angle_gamma   90.00
#
_symmetry.space_group_name_H-M   'P 1'
#
loop_
_entity.id
_entity.type
_entity.pdbx_description
1 polymer ?
#
loop_
_entity_poly.entity_id
_entity_poly.type
_entity_poly.pdbx_seq_one_letter_code
_entity_poly.pdbx_strand_id
1 'polypeptide(L)'
;MVRAVTTTDTLTQRVLLEAIEGGGIAHWARVEEWDGERSATIVESGGVRHSFDLDAASAAVADYLARNPDFDPGDVDADLADEIVQMSLFGSIVYR
;
A
#
# COMPACT_ATOMS: atom_id res chain seq x y z
N MET A 1 1.51 14.78 25.87
CA MET A 1 0.53 13.97 25.11
C MET A 1 1.07 13.85 23.70
N VAL A 2 1.99 12.91 23.47
CA VAL A 2 2.51 12.61 22.13
C VAL A 2 1.44 11.76 21.47
N ARG A 3 0.83 12.29 20.41
CA ARG A 3 -0.19 11.61 19.61
C ARG A 3 0.42 10.28 19.15
N ALA A 4 -0.18 9.17 19.54
CA ALA A 4 0.07 7.91 18.87
C ALA A 4 -0.32 8.11 17.41
N VAL A 5 0.67 8.29 16.54
CA VAL A 5 0.55 7.81 15.17
C VAL A 5 0.23 6.33 15.37
N THR A 6 -0.99 5.94 15.04
CA THR A 6 -1.51 4.58 15.27
C THR A 6 -0.60 3.60 14.53
N THR A 7 -0.35 2.41 15.09
CA THR A 7 0.46 1.36 14.43
C THR A 7 0.03 1.14 12.98
N THR A 8 -1.27 1.27 12.70
CA THR A 8 -1.85 1.28 11.36
C THR A 8 -1.26 2.36 10.46
N ASP A 9 -1.22 3.63 10.87
CA ASP A 9 -0.70 4.73 10.04
C ASP A 9 0.78 4.51 9.67
N THR A 10 1.60 4.09 10.63
CA THR A 10 3.02 3.78 10.38
C THR A 10 3.17 2.61 9.43
N LEU A 11 2.36 1.56 9.60
CA LEU A 11 2.37 0.41 8.72
C LEU A 11 1.88 0.75 7.31
N THR A 12 0.81 1.54 7.20
CA THR A 12 0.28 2.00 5.92
C THR A 12 1.32 2.82 5.18
N GLN A 13 1.99 3.75 5.86
CA GLN A 13 3.07 4.51 5.25
C GLN A 13 4.19 3.61 4.75
N ARG A 14 4.57 2.58 5.53
CA ARG A 14 5.57 1.59 5.11
C ARG A 14 5.13 0.82 3.87
N VAL A 15 3.87 0.39 3.81
CA VAL A 15 3.28 -0.26 2.63
C VAL A 15 3.35 0.64 1.41
N LEU A 16 3.00 1.93 1.53
CA LEU A 16 3.09 2.86 0.40
C LEU A 16 4.53 2.98 -0.12
N LEU A 17 5.50 3.10 0.78
CA LEU A 17 6.92 3.19 0.41
C LEU A 17 7.41 1.91 -0.29
N GLU A 18 7.12 0.72 0.24
CA GLU A 18 7.56 -0.53 -0.37
C GLU A 18 6.84 -0.80 -1.71
N ALA A 19 5.57 -0.42 -1.84
CA ALA A 19 4.84 -0.51 -3.09
C ALA A 19 5.44 0.40 -4.17
N ILE A 20 5.67 1.68 -3.85
CA ILE A 20 6.09 2.71 -4.80
C ILE A 20 7.61 2.73 -5.01
N GLU A 21 8.38 2.86 -3.93
CA GLU A 21 9.84 3.03 -3.97
C GLU A 21 10.58 1.69 -3.89
N GLY A 22 10.05 0.74 -3.11
CA GLY A 22 10.54 -0.65 -3.07
C GLY A 22 10.20 -1.44 -4.35
N GLY A 23 9.30 -0.91 -5.18
CA GLY A 23 8.98 -1.46 -6.50
C GLY A 23 7.95 -2.58 -6.49
N GLY A 24 7.19 -2.79 -5.41
CA GLY A 24 6.17 -3.84 -5.33
C GLY A 24 5.19 -3.85 -6.51
N ILE A 25 4.73 -2.66 -6.95
CA ILE A 25 3.77 -2.56 -8.05
C ILE A 25 4.42 -2.39 -9.44
N ALA A 26 5.75 -2.28 -9.51
CA ALA A 26 6.45 -1.90 -10.74
C ALA A 26 6.27 -2.89 -11.88
N HIS A 27 5.85 -4.12 -11.58
CA HIS A 27 5.61 -5.16 -12.56
C HIS A 27 4.26 -5.03 -13.31
N TRP A 28 3.27 -4.32 -12.76
CA TRP A 28 1.95 -4.15 -13.38
C TRP A 28 1.49 -2.70 -13.52
N ALA A 29 2.12 -1.75 -12.83
CA ALA A 29 1.81 -0.33 -12.90
C ALA A 29 3.05 0.55 -13.02
N ARG A 30 2.87 1.72 -13.64
CA ARG A 30 3.82 2.82 -13.59
C ARG A 30 3.34 3.89 -12.61
N VAL A 31 4.27 4.50 -11.88
CA VAL A 31 4.00 5.65 -11.00
C VAL A 31 4.13 6.93 -11.82
N GLU A 32 3.11 7.77 -11.83
CA GLU A 32 3.14 9.06 -12.52
C GLU A 32 3.27 10.23 -11.55
N GLU A 33 2.68 10.12 -10.35
CA GLU A 33 2.78 11.11 -9.30
C GLU A 33 3.01 10.40 -7.97
N TRP A 34 3.94 10.91 -7.16
CA TRP A 34 4.19 10.47 -5.79
C TRP A 34 4.61 11.69 -4.97
N ASP A 35 3.91 11.94 -3.86
CA ASP A 35 4.23 13.08 -2.98
C ASP A 35 5.37 12.79 -2.00
N GLY A 36 5.91 11.56 -2.02
CA GLY A 36 6.98 11.12 -1.13
C GLY A 36 6.50 10.50 0.18
N GLU A 37 5.18 10.50 0.46
CA GLU A 37 4.71 10.14 1.80
C GLU A 37 3.31 9.52 1.88
N ARG A 38 2.31 10.11 1.23
CA ARG A 38 0.90 9.87 1.55
C ARG A 38 0.03 9.52 0.34
N SER A 39 0.40 9.93 -0.86
CA SER A 39 -0.47 9.78 -2.02
C SER A 39 0.30 9.60 -3.32
N ALA A 40 -0.18 8.66 -4.13
CA ALA A 40 0.37 8.37 -5.44
C ALA A 40 -0.73 8.29 -6.49
N THR A 41 -0.36 8.64 -7.71
CA THR A 41 -1.13 8.29 -8.90
C THR A 41 -0.35 7.30 -9.74
N ILE A 42 -0.98 6.17 -10.03
CA ILE A 42 -0.43 5.09 -10.82
C ILE A 42 -1.28 4.83 -12.06
N VAL A 43 -0.65 4.24 -13.07
CA VAL A 43 -1.33 3.79 -14.28
C VAL A 43 -1.01 2.32 -14.48
N GLU A 44 -2.03 1.47 -14.48
CA GLU A 44 -1.88 0.04 -14.74
C GLU A 44 -1.46 -0.22 -16.20
N SER A 45 -1.03 -1.44 -16.49
CA SER A 45 -0.66 -1.89 -17.83
C SER A 45 -1.77 -1.71 -18.88
N GLY A 46 -3.05 -1.72 -18.46
CA GLY A 46 -4.21 -1.45 -19.32
C GLY A 46 -4.46 0.05 -19.61
N GLY A 47 -3.72 0.94 -18.97
CA GLY A 47 -3.84 2.39 -19.12
C GLY A 47 -4.85 3.05 -18.18
N VAL A 48 -5.52 2.29 -17.30
CA VAL A 48 -6.42 2.86 -16.29
C VAL A 48 -5.60 3.58 -15.21
N ARG A 49 -6.04 4.79 -14.86
CA ARG A 49 -5.40 5.63 -13.85
C ARG A 49 -6.07 5.41 -12.49
N HIS A 50 -5.27 5.16 -11.47
CA HIS A 50 -5.70 5.04 -10.09
C HIS A 50 -4.97 6.06 -9.23
N SER A 51 -5.72 6.79 -8.41
CA SER A 51 -5.16 7.54 -7.30
C SER A 51 -5.42 6.76 -6.02
N PHE A 52 -4.40 6.60 -5.19
CA PHE A 52 -4.56 6.04 -3.87
C PHE A 52 -3.74 6.83 -2.86
N ASP A 53 -4.29 6.93 -1.67
CA ASP A 53 -3.69 7.64 -0.55
C ASP A 53 -3.63 6.75 0.69
N LEU A 54 -3.01 7.28 1.73
CA LEU A 54 -2.85 6.64 3.01
C LEU A 54 -4.19 6.24 3.64
N ASP A 55 -5.27 6.97 3.41
CA ASP A 55 -6.58 6.64 3.98
C ASP A 55 -7.18 5.40 3.28
N ALA A 56 -7.07 5.32 1.95
CA ALA A 56 -7.50 4.16 1.17
C ALA A 56 -6.71 2.89 1.55
N ALA A 57 -5.37 3.01 1.66
CA ALA A 57 -4.52 1.89 2.04
C ALA A 57 -4.71 1.47 3.51
N SER A 58 -5.05 2.40 4.41
CA SER A 58 -5.23 2.09 5.84
C SER A 58 -6.36 1.11 6.12
N ALA A 59 -7.43 1.12 5.32
CA ALA A 59 -8.50 0.14 5.46
C ALA A 59 -8.03 -1.29 5.12
N ALA A 60 -7.26 -1.44 4.04
CA ALA A 60 -6.70 -2.74 3.63
C ALA A 60 -5.65 -3.24 4.64
N VAL A 61 -4.83 -2.34 5.17
CA VAL A 61 -3.86 -2.64 6.23
C VAL A 61 -4.55 -3.07 7.53
N ALA A 62 -5.61 -2.36 7.94
CA ALA A 62 -6.36 -2.71 9.14
C ALA A 62 -7.03 -4.10 9.01
N ASP A 63 -7.58 -4.43 7.85
CA ASP A 63 -8.12 -5.75 7.57
C ASP A 63 -7.03 -6.84 7.58
N TYR A 64 -5.86 -6.56 7.01
CA TYR A 64 -4.72 -7.46 7.06
C TYR A 64 -4.26 -7.73 8.51
N LEU A 65 -4.11 -6.69 9.33
CA LEU A 65 -3.73 -6.84 10.74
C LEU A 65 -4.80 -7.57 11.56
N ALA A 66 -6.08 -7.35 11.28
CA ALA A 66 -7.17 -8.08 11.94
C ALA A 66 -7.11 -9.59 11.66
N ARG A 67 -6.64 -9.99 10.48
CA ARG A 67 -6.42 -11.39 10.08
C ARG A 67 -5.07 -11.94 10.54
N ASN A 68 -4.09 -11.08 10.82
CA ASN A 68 -2.73 -11.42 11.20
C ASN A 68 -2.30 -10.64 12.47
N PRO A 69 -2.86 -10.97 13.65
CA PRO A 69 -2.67 -10.16 14.87
C PRO A 69 -1.22 -10.16 15.39
N ASP A 70 -0.43 -11.16 15.02
CA ASP A 70 0.97 -11.31 15.43
C ASP A 70 1.97 -10.82 14.37
N PHE A 71 1.50 -10.16 13.30
CA PHE A 71 2.37 -9.64 12.25
C PHE A 71 3.27 -8.52 12.77
N ASP A 72 4.57 -8.61 12.51
CA ASP A 72 5.52 -7.55 12.81
C ASP A 72 5.50 -6.50 11.68
N PRO A 73 5.17 -5.23 11.95
CA PRO A 73 5.28 -4.16 10.97
C PRO A 73 6.65 -4.01 10.29
N GLY A 74 7.72 -4.53 10.90
CA GLY A 74 9.06 -4.59 10.31
C GLY A 74 9.19 -5.57 9.14
N ASP A 75 8.26 -6.51 9.00
CA ASP A 75 8.27 -7.55 7.97
C ASP A 75 7.57 -7.11 6.67
N VAL A 76 7.18 -5.84 6.54
CA VAL A 76 6.66 -5.34 5.26
C VAL A 76 7.76 -5.28 4.22
N ASP A 77 7.55 -6.04 3.15
CA ASP A 77 8.35 -6.05 1.93
C ASP A 77 7.49 -5.65 0.71
N ALA A 78 8.13 -5.65 -0.46
CA ALA A 78 7.53 -5.28 -1.73
C ALA A 78 6.37 -6.21 -2.15
N ASP A 79 6.44 -7.50 -1.82
CA ASP A 79 5.43 -8.49 -2.19
C ASP A 79 4.15 -8.28 -1.37
N LEU A 80 4.28 -8.12 -0.05
CA LEU A 80 3.13 -7.80 0.79
C LEU A 80 2.54 -6.42 0.45
N ALA A 81 3.40 -5.45 0.16
CA ALA A 81 2.95 -4.12 -0.23
C ALA A 81 2.14 -4.13 -1.53
N ASP A 82 2.56 -4.92 -2.51
CA ASP A 82 1.80 -5.17 -3.73
C ASP A 82 0.41 -5.77 -3.40
N GLU A 83 0.36 -6.84 -2.61
CA GLU A 83 -0.90 -7.48 -2.24
C GLU A 83 -1.87 -6.50 -1.58
N ILE A 84 -1.40 -5.70 -0.63
CA ILE A 84 -2.23 -4.71 0.07
C ILE A 84 -2.73 -3.62 -0.90
N VAL A 85 -1.89 -3.13 -1.81
CA VAL A 85 -2.32 -2.14 -2.82
C VAL A 85 -3.37 -2.73 -3.76
N GLN A 86 -3.17 -3.95 -4.26
CA GLN A 86 -4.14 -4.62 -5.13
C GLN A 86 -5.46 -4.88 -4.40
N MET A 87 -5.41 -5.33 -3.15
CA MET A 87 -6.61 -5.50 -2.32
C MET A 87 -7.34 -4.17 -2.09
N SER A 88 -6.61 -3.07 -1.88
CA SER A 88 -7.19 -1.73 -1.71
C SER A 88 -7.88 -1.23 -2.99
N LEU A 89 -7.24 -1.39 -4.15
CA LEU A 89 -7.74 -0.86 -5.43
C LEU A 89 -8.83 -1.73 -6.06
N PHE A 90 -8.69 -3.05 -5.98
CA PHE A 90 -9.49 -4.01 -6.75
C PHE A 90 -10.34 -4.93 -5.87
N GLY A 91 -10.12 -4.94 -4.55
CA GLY A 91 -10.74 -5.92 -3.65
C GLY A 91 -10.28 -7.36 -3.87
N SER A 92 -9.25 -7.58 -4.71
CA SER A 92 -8.69 -8.89 -5.05
C SER A 92 -7.29 -8.74 -5.64
N ILE A 93 -6.51 -9.84 -5.67
CA ILE A 93 -5.23 -9.89 -6.36
C ILE A 93 -5.46 -10.22 -7.84
N VAL A 94 -5.08 -9.30 -8.72
CA VAL A 94 -5.27 -9.37 -10.18
C VAL A 94 -3.96 -9.69 -10.90
N TYR A 95 -2.85 -9.13 -10.42
CA TYR A 95 -1.50 -9.27 -10.98
C TYR A 95 -0.62 -10.14 -10.06
N ARG A 96 0.23 -11.00 -10.64
CA ARG A 96 1.09 -11.97 -9.96
C ARG A 96 2.43 -12.11 -10.67
#